data_AF-A0A3C1H681-F1
#
_entry.id   AF-A0A3C1H681-F1
#
_cell.length_a   1.000
_cell.length_b   1.000
_cell.length_c   1.000
_cell.angle_alpha   90.00
_cell.angle_beta   90.00
_cell.angle_gamma   90.00
#
_symmetry.space_group_name_H-M   'P 1'
#
loop_
_entity.id
_entity.type
_entity.pdbx_description
1 polymer ?
#
loop_
_entity_poly.entity_id
_entity_poly.type
_entity_poly.pdbx_seq_one_letter_code
_entity_poly.pdbx_strand_id
1 'polypeptide(L)' 'SKPYAPEQLLHCVSECARLFELQQENATLRARTSETYKVENIVGDSPKIRELRRLIQVIAPSNATVLILGESGTGK' A
#
# COMPACT_ATOMS: atom_id res chain seq x y z
N SER A 1 -25.04 35.51 10.52
CA SER A 1 -26.34 35.03 11.03
C SER A 1 -26.76 33.82 10.21
N LYS A 2 -27.02 32.66 10.86
CA LYS A 2 -27.62 31.48 10.21
C LYS A 2 -29.00 31.87 9.66
N PRO A 3 -29.27 31.60 8.37
CA PRO A 3 -29.97 30.36 8.04
C PRO A 3 -29.32 29.69 6.82
N TYR A 4 -28.65 28.56 7.02
CA TYR A 4 -28.44 27.63 5.91
C TYR A 4 -29.73 26.82 5.80
N ALA A 5 -30.28 26.72 4.59
CA ALA A 5 -31.42 25.84 4.34
C ALA A 5 -31.05 24.44 4.86
N PRO A 6 -31.92 23.76 5.64
CA PRO A 6 -31.62 22.45 6.22
C PRO A 6 -31.04 21.46 5.20
N GLU A 7 -31.48 21.53 3.93
CA GLU A 7 -30.95 20.70 2.85
C GLU A 7 -29.45 20.92 2.58
N GLN A 8 -28.96 22.17 2.62
CA GLN A 8 -27.55 22.49 2.39
C GLN A 8 -26.66 21.94 3.50
N LEU A 9 -27.14 22.00 4.74
CA LEU A 9 -26.45 21.45 5.90
C LEU A 9 -26.41 19.92 5.83
N LEU A 10 -27.52 19.28 5.47
CA LEU A 10 -27.59 17.84 5.27
C LEU A 10 -26.69 17.37 4.12
N HIS A 11 -26.64 18.09 3.00
CA HIS A 11 -25.76 17.79 1.88
C HIS A 11 -24.28 17.90 2.28
N CYS A 12 -23.91 18.96 3.01
CA CYS A 12 -22.55 19.14 3.50
C CYS A 12 -22.12 18.01 4.45
N VAL A 13 -22.99 17.66 5.41
CA VAL A 13 -22.74 16.56 6.35
C VAL A 13 -22.61 15.21 5.63
N SER A 14 -23.48 14.94 4.66
CA SER A 14 -23.43 13.73 3.83
C SER A 14 -22.10 13.61 3.07
N GLU A 15 -21.66 14.70 2.43
CA GLU A 15 -20.40 14.69 1.69
C GLU A 15 -19.19 14.52 2.61
N CYS A 16 -19.18 15.18 3.77
CA CYS A 16 -18.14 14.97 4.78
C CYS A 16 -18.10 13.53 5.28
N ALA A 17 -19.27 12.91 5.53
CA ALA A 17 -19.35 11.51 5.96
C ALA A 17 -18.80 10.57 4.88
N ARG A 18 -19.17 10.78 3.62
CA ARG A 18 -18.67 10.00 2.47
C ARG A 18 -17.15 10.12 2.30
N LEU A 19 -16.60 11.32 2.43
CA LEU A 19 -15.17 11.54 2.36
C LEU A 19 -14.43 10.86 3.52
N PHE A 20 -15.01 10.91 4.72
CA PHE A 20 -14.45 10.23 5.89
C PHE A 20 -14.44 8.71 5.72
N GLU A 21 -15.52 8.12 5.22
CA GLU A 21 -15.60 6.68 4.91
C GLU A 21 -14.54 6.27 3.87
N LEU A 22 -14.44 7.01 2.77
CA LEU A 22 -13.42 6.74 1.74
C LEU A 22 -12.00 6.84 2.28
N GLN A 23 -11.72 7.82 3.15
CA GLN A 23 -10.41 7.95 3.79
C GLN A 23 -10.12 6.78 4.73
N GLN A 24 -11.11 6.33 5.50
CA GLN A 24 -10.96 5.19 6.40
C GLN A 24 -10.75 3.88 5.64
N GLU A 25 -11.49 3.66 4.55
CA GLU A 25 -11.32 2.50 3.69
C GLU A 25 -9.95 2.51 3.01
N ASN A 26 -9.52 3.67 2.48
CA ASN A 26 -8.20 3.81 1.88
C ASN A 26 -7.07 3.52 2.88
N ALA A 27 -7.19 4.04 4.11
CA ALA A 27 -6.24 3.76 5.18
C ALA A 27 -6.19 2.28 5.53
N THR A 28 -7.36 1.63 5.64
CA THR A 28 -7.47 0.19 5.93
C THR A 28 -6.85 -0.66 4.82
N LEU A 29 -7.12 -0.34 3.56
CA LEU A 29 -6.56 -1.05 2.41
C LEU A 29 -5.03 -0.88 2.35
N ARG A 30 -4.52 0.34 2.56
CA ARG A 30 -3.08 0.59 2.61
C ARG A 30 -2.39 -0.16 3.76
N ALA A 31 -3.02 -0.20 4.94
CA ALA A 31 -2.50 -0.94 6.08
C ALA A 31 -2.33 -2.44 5.75
N ARG A 32 -3.35 -3.06 5.14
CA ARG A 32 -3.30 -4.47 4.70
C ARG A 32 -2.18 -4.75 3.71
N THR A 33 -1.91 -3.84 2.77
CA THR A 33 -0.83 -4.01 1.79
C THR A 33 0.56 -3.84 2.41
N SER A 34 0.75 -2.86 3.31
CA SER A 34 2.09 -2.56 3.84
C SER A 34 2.60 -3.59 4.84
N GLU A 35 1.71 -4.26 5.59
CA GLU A 35 2.10 -5.26 6.58
C GLU A 35 2.48 -6.60 5.96
N THR A 36 1.90 -6.93 4.80
CA THR A 36 1.96 -8.28 4.23
C THR A 36 3.27 -8.56 3.47
N TYR A 37 3.90 -7.54 2.86
CA TYR A 37 5.00 -7.75 1.90
C TYR A 37 6.28 -7.04 2.31
N LYS A 38 6.94 -7.57 3.35
CA LYS A 38 8.29 -7.16 3.77
C LYS A 38 9.35 -8.06 3.14
N VAL A 39 10.47 -7.49 2.69
CA VAL A 39 11.61 -8.24 2.11
C VAL A 39 12.23 -9.19 3.16
N GLU A 40 12.07 -8.84 4.43
CA GLU A 40 12.43 -9.64 5.59
C GLU A 40 11.63 -10.95 5.66
N ASN A 41 10.43 -11.01 5.08
CA ASN A 41 9.57 -12.20 5.08
C ASN A 41 10.02 -13.29 4.08
N ILE A 42 10.97 -13.01 3.17
CA ILE A 42 11.55 -14.05 2.31
C ILE A 42 12.26 -15.07 3.22
N VAL A 43 12.02 -16.37 3.02
CA VAL A 43 12.62 -17.42 3.86
C VAL A 43 13.99 -17.85 3.31
N GLY A 44 14.97 -18.06 4.20
CA GLY A 44 16.31 -18.57 3.88
C GLY A 44 17.43 -17.57 4.15
N ASP A 45 18.63 -18.08 4.44
CA ASP A 45 19.81 -17.27 4.84
C ASP A 45 21.07 -17.57 4.01
N SER A 46 20.90 -18.19 2.85
CA SER A 46 22.03 -18.40 1.94
C SER A 46 22.64 -17.05 1.51
N PRO A 47 23.95 -17.00 1.19
CA PRO A 47 24.57 -15.77 0.69
C PRO A 47 23.81 -15.13 -0.47
N LYS A 48 23.28 -15.96 -1.39
CA LYS A 48 22.46 -15.51 -2.52
C LYS A 48 21.14 -14.85 -2.09
N ILE A 49 20.46 -15.37 -1.07
CA ILE A 49 19.23 -14.77 -0.56
C ILE A 49 19.53 -13.45 0.16
N ARG A 50 20.61 -13.38 0.94
CA ARG A 50 21.03 -12.11 1.57
C ARG A 50 21.35 -11.04 0.53
N GLU A 51 22.04 -11.41 -0.54
CA GLU A 51 22.32 -10.50 -1.65
C GLU A 51 21.05 -10.06 -2.40
N LEU A 52 20.11 -10.98 -2.63
CA LEU A 52 18.80 -10.66 -3.22
C LEU A 52 18.05 -9.61 -2.39
N ARG A 53 17.96 -9.77 -1.06
CA ARG A 53 17.32 -8.79 -0.18
C ARG A 53 17.95 -7.41 -0.29
N ARG A 54 19.29 -7.35 -0.30
CA ARG A 54 20.04 -6.10 -0.46
C ARG A 54 19.73 -5.43 -1.81
N LEU A 55 19.68 -6.22 -2.88
CA LEU A 55 19.38 -5.71 -4.22
C LEU A 55 17.97 -5.11 -4.29
N ILE A 56 16.98 -5.80 -3.70
CA ILE A 56 15.60 -5.32 -3.63
C ILE A 56 15.55 -3.99 -2.87
N GLN A 57 16.19 -3.89 -1.70
CA GLN A 57 16.22 -2.66 -0.90
C GLN A 57 16.82 -1.46 -1.66
N VAL A 58 17.82 -1.71 -2.53
CA VAL A 58 18.46 -0.66 -3.34
C VAL A 58 17.58 -0.22 -4.51
N ILE A 59 16.89 -1.16 -5.17
CA ILE A 59 16.14 -0.88 -6.41
C ILE A 59 14.68 -0.47 -6.13
N ALA A 60 14.06 -0.95 -5.05
CA ALA A 60 12.66 -0.68 -4.70
C ALA A 60 12.25 0.81 -4.67
N PRO A 61 13.08 1.78 -4.22
CA PRO A 61 12.69 3.19 -4.25
C PRO A 61 12.80 3.83 -5.65
N SER A 62 13.24 3.09 -6.67
CA SER A 62 13.40 3.60 -8.04
C SER A 62 12.18 3.28 -8.92
N ASN A 63 12.03 4.05 -10.00
CA ASN A 63 11.02 3.81 -11.05
C ASN A 63 11.55 2.91 -12.19
N ALA A 64 12.64 2.17 -11.96
CA ALA A 64 13.24 1.33 -12.99
C ALA A 64 12.36 0.11 -13.29
N THR A 65 12.24 -0.27 -14.56
CA THR A 65 11.65 -1.56 -14.94
C THR A 65 12.62 -2.69 -14.60
N VAL A 66 12.15 -3.71 -13.88
CA VAL A 66 12.97 -4.84 -13.42
C VAL A 66 12.52 -6.13 -14.11
N LEU A 67 13.48 -6.92 -14.58
CA LEU A 67 13.25 -8.28 -15.09
C LEU A 67 13.65 -9.31 -14.02
N ILE A 68 12.73 -10.18 -13.63
CA ILE A 68 12.98 -11.25 -12.65
C ILE A 68 12.98 -12.60 -13.38
N LEU A 69 14.07 -13.36 -13.23
CA LEU A 69 14.28 -14.65 -13.90
C LEU A 69 14.42 -15.79 -12.88
N GLY A 70 13.98 -17.00 -13.26
CA GLY A 70 14.03 -18.19 -12.40
C GLY A 70 13.05 -19.27 -12.85
N GLU A 71 13.30 -20.50 -12.43
CA GLU A 71 12.43 -21.65 -12.73
C GLU A 71 11.05 -21.55 -12.06
N SER A 72 10.12 -22.43 -12.43
CA SER A 72 8.81 -22.48 -11.77
C SER A 72 8.97 -22.81 -10.28
N GLY A 73 8.23 -22.11 -9.41
CA GLY A 73 8.29 -22.32 -7.96
C GLY A 73 9.42 -21.62 -7.21
N THR A 74 10.27 -20.80 -7.85
CA THR A 74 11.37 -20.10 -7.17
C THR A 74 10.96 -18.83 -6.40
N GLY A 75 9.67 -18.51 -6.33
CA GLY A 75 9.17 -17.33 -5.59
C GLY A 75 9.44 -15.99 -6.29
N LYS A 76 9.39 -15.97 -7.63
CA LYS A 76 9.28 -14.72 -8.42
C LYS A 76 7.90 -14.11 -8.26
#